data_AF-K1XZG6-F1
#
_entry.id   AF-K1XZG6-F1
#
_cell.length_a   1.000
_cell.length_b   1.000
_cell.length_c   1.000
_cell.angle_alpha   90.00
_cell.angle_beta   90.00
_cell.angle_gamma   90.00
#
_symmetry.space_group_name_H-M   'P 1'
#
loop_
_entity.id
_entity.type
_entity.pdbx_description
1 polymer ?
#
loop_
_entity_poly.entity_id
_entity_poly.type
_entity_poly.pdbx_seq_one_letter_code
_entity_poly.pdbx_strand_id
1 'polypeptide(L)'
;MPKLKKRCLDLGGLAFETEVSCQLAMKFQALPNVPVILLFNDADDDFPAQATLLFQKNAASYLDMECLAMIGGTLAYRLQEK
;
A
#
# COMPACT_ATOMS: atom_id res chain seq x y z
N MET A 1 -13.52 5.86 1.18
CA MET A 1 -12.54 6.39 0.19
C MET A 1 -11.79 7.70 0.52
N PRO A 2 -12.42 8.90 0.67
CA PRO A 2 -11.66 10.17 0.73
C PRO A 2 -10.64 10.27 1.87
N LYS A 3 -10.99 9.66 3.02
CA LYS A 3 -10.14 9.61 4.22
C LYS A 3 -8.88 8.79 4.00
N LEU A 4 -8.99 7.59 3.42
CA LEU A 4 -7.84 6.72 3.14
C LEU A 4 -6.87 7.41 2.18
N LYS A 5 -7.38 7.98 1.08
CA LYS A 5 -6.55 8.72 0.12
C LYS A 5 -5.83 9.90 0.79
N LYS A 6 -6.55 10.69 1.61
CA LYS A 6 -5.95 11.77 2.38
C LYS A 6 -4.84 11.26 3.31
N ARG A 7 -5.10 10.19 4.06
CA ARG A 7 -4.11 9.59 4.96
C ARG A 7 -2.88 9.08 4.21
N CYS A 8 -3.06 8.50 3.02
CA CYS A 8 -1.94 8.12 2.17
C CYS A 8 -1.07 9.32 1.81
N LEU A 9 -1.69 10.44 1.39
CA LEU A 9 -0.99 11.69 1.08
C LEU A 9 -0.26 12.26 2.30
N ASP A 10 -0.90 12.28 3.47
CA ASP A 10 -0.31 12.76 4.74
C ASP A 10 0.93 11.95 5.15
N LEU A 11 0.98 10.66 4.78
CA LEU A 11 2.13 9.77 5.00
C LEU A 11 3.18 9.84 3.88
N GLY A 12 3.06 10.80 2.95
CA GLY A 12 3.98 10.99 1.83
C GLY A 12 3.74 10.02 0.66
N GLY A 13 2.61 9.33 0.64
CA GLY A 13 2.19 8.52 -0.50
C GLY A 13 1.81 9.39 -1.69
N LEU A 14 2.05 8.88 -2.90
CA LEU A 14 1.74 9.54 -4.16
C LEU A 14 0.77 8.69 -4.97
N ALA A 15 -0.03 9.32 -5.83
CA ALA A 15 -0.87 8.56 -6.77
C ALA A 15 0.01 7.65 -7.64
N PHE A 16 -0.45 6.43 -7.87
CA PHE A 16 0.25 5.45 -8.69
C PHE A 16 -0.62 5.09 -9.89
N GLU A 17 -0.09 5.32 -11.10
CA GLU A 17 -0.74 4.86 -12.32
C GLU A 17 -0.48 3.37 -12.51
N THR A 18 -1.56 2.62 -12.74
CA THR A 18 -1.51 1.17 -12.92
C THR A 18 -2.58 0.74 -13.91
N GLU A 19 -2.30 -0.34 -14.64
CA GLU A 19 -3.26 -1.00 -15.52
C GLU A 19 -4.22 -1.92 -14.74
N VAL A 20 -3.92 -2.20 -13.47
CA VAL A 20 -4.79 -3.01 -12.61
C VAL A 20 -6.04 -2.22 -12.25
N SER A 21 -7.21 -2.79 -12.55
CA SER A 21 -8.48 -2.21 -12.12
C SER A 21 -8.56 -2.18 -10.60
N CYS A 22 -8.49 -0.98 -10.04
CA CYS A 22 -8.69 -0.74 -8.62
C CYS A 22 -9.24 0.66 -8.41
N GLN A 23 -9.91 0.87 -7.27
CA GLN A 23 -10.53 2.16 -6.96
C GLN A 23 -9.52 3.18 -6.41
N LEU A 24 -8.41 2.72 -5.82
CA LEU A 24 -7.33 3.58 -5.35
C LEU A 24 -5.97 2.86 -5.48
N ALA A 25 -5.01 3.53 -6.12
CA ALA A 25 -3.63 3.09 -6.21
C ALA A 25 -2.68 4.18 -5.68
N MET A 26 -1.87 3.82 -4.69
CA MET A 26 -0.91 4.73 -4.05
C MET A 26 0.48 4.09 -3.96
N LYS A 27 1.53 4.87 -4.18
CA LYS A 27 2.92 4.45 -4.01
C LYS A 27 3.55 5.14 -2.80
N PHE A 28 4.27 4.39 -2.00
CA PHE A 28 5.07 4.86 -0.88
C PHE A 28 6.54 4.51 -1.09
N GLN A 29 7.45 5.41 -0.76
CA GLN A 29 8.87 5.10 -0.69
C GLN A 29 9.24 4.72 0.74
N ALA A 30 9.06 3.45 1.11
CA ALA A 30 9.27 3.00 2.49
C ALA A 30 10.76 3.02 2.91
N LEU A 31 11.64 2.63 1.99
CA LEU A 31 13.11 2.72 2.09
C LEU A 31 13.69 3.10 0.72
N PRO A 32 14.96 3.56 0.59
CA PRO A 32 15.52 4.03 -0.68
C PRO A 32 15.31 3.09 -1.87
N ASN A 33 15.40 1.77 -1.65
CA ASN A 33 15.23 0.75 -2.68
C ASN A 33 13.98 -0.13 -2.47
N VAL A 34 13.05 0.27 -1.59
CA VAL A 34 11.83 -0.53 -1.33
C VAL A 34 10.60 0.37 -1.50
N PRO A 35 10.15 0.60 -2.73
CA PRO A 35 8.84 1.19 -2.96
C PRO A 35 7.75 0.14 -2.65
N VAL A 36 6.65 0.60 -2.06
CA VAL A 36 5.47 -0.22 -1.74
C VAL A 36 4.27 0.38 -2.44
N ILE A 37 3.51 -0.44 -3.16
CA ILE A 37 2.28 -0.01 -3.82
C ILE A 37 1.10 -0.54 -3.01
N LEU A 38 0.17 0.34 -2.66
CA LEU A 38 -1.14 0.01 -2.11
C LEU A 38 -2.15 0.03 -3.25
N LEU A 39 -2.82 -1.09 -3.47
CA LEU A 39 -4.04 -1.19 -4.27
C LEU A 39 -5.21 -1.39 -3.33
N PHE A 40 -6.26 -0.60 -3.48
CA PHE A 40 -7.43 -0.67 -2.61
C PHE A 40 -8.73 -0.67 -3.42
N ASN A 41 -9.63 -1.56 -3.02
CA ASN A 41 -11.01 -1.64 -3.44
C ASN A 41 -11.88 -1.60 -2.18
N ASP A 42 -12.84 -0.68 -2.14
CA ASP A 42 -13.88 -0.67 -1.12
C ASP A 42 -14.82 -1.85 -1.32
N ALA A 43 -15.61 -2.18 -0.30
CA ALA A 43 -16.60 -3.23 -0.42
C ALA A 43 -17.70 -2.82 -1.42
N ASP A 44 -18.23 -3.80 -2.14
CA ASP A 44 -19.44 -3.66 -2.95
C ASP A 44 -20.44 -4.78 -2.61
N ASP A 45 -21.52 -4.87 -3.39
CA ASP A 45 -22.60 -5.82 -3.14
C ASP A 45 -22.13 -7.29 -3.25
N ASP A 46 -21.07 -7.55 -4.01
CA ASP A 46 -20.57 -8.88 -4.33
C ASP A 46 -19.27 -9.23 -3.58
N PHE A 47 -18.48 -8.24 -3.15
CA PHE A 47 -17.12 -8.44 -2.61
C PHE A 47 -16.81 -7.57 -1.38
N PRO A 48 -16.08 -8.11 -0.40
CA PRO A 48 -15.61 -7.34 0.75
C PRO A 48 -14.49 -6.36 0.34
N ALA A 49 -14.29 -5.33 1.16
CA ALA A 49 -13.19 -4.39 0.98
C ALA A 49 -11.83 -5.11 1.02
N GLN A 50 -10.93 -4.74 0.11
CA GLN A 50 -9.62 -5.35 -0.04
C GLN A 50 -8.53 -4.29 -0.15
N ALA A 51 -7.47 -4.47 0.65
CA ALA A 51 -6.21 -3.73 0.53
C ALA A 51 -5.07 -4.70 0.21
N THR A 52 -4.37 -4.47 -0.89
CA THR A 52 -3.21 -5.26 -1.31
C THR A 52 -1.96 -4.41 -1.30
N LEU A 53 -0.91 -4.88 -0.61
CA LEU A 53 0.42 -4.27 -0.64
C LEU A 53 1.32 -5.07 -1.58
N LEU A 54 1.89 -4.39 -2.57
CA LEU A 54 2.82 -4.98 -3.53
C LEU A 54 4.23 -4.47 -3.26
N PHE A 55 5.17 -5.40 -3.21
CA PHE A 55 6.61 -5.14 -3.10
C PHE A 55 7.28 -5.43 -4.45
N GLN A 56 8.43 -4.81 -4.70
CA GLN A 56 9.23 -5.18 -5.85
C GLN A 56 9.64 -6.66 -5.77
N LYS A 57 9.58 -7.35 -6.91
CA LYS A 57 9.88 -8.78 -7.02
C LYS A 57 11.25 -9.16 -6.43
N ASN A 58 12.24 -8.28 -6.57
CA ASN A 58 13.59 -8.50 -6.09
C ASN A 58 13.83 -8.01 -4.65
N ALA A 59 12.82 -7.48 -3.94
CA ALA A 59 13.03 -6.93 -2.59
C ALA A 59 13.62 -7.97 -1.63
N ALA A 60 13.20 -9.23 -1.76
CA ALA A 60 13.70 -10.35 -0.97
C ALA A 60 15.19 -10.67 -1.21
N SER A 61 15.84 -10.12 -2.24
CA SER A 61 17.26 -10.37 -2.51
C SER A 61 18.20 -9.46 -1.71
N TYR A 62 17.68 -8.40 -1.09
CA TYR A 62 18.47 -7.45 -0.31
C TYR A 62 17.80 -7.04 1.01
N LEU A 63 16.61 -7.55 1.30
CA LEU A 63 15.91 -7.38 2.56
C LEU A 63 15.21 -8.69 2.90
N ASP A 64 15.37 -9.17 4.13
CA ASP A 64 14.74 -10.41 4.57
C ASP A 64 13.20 -10.28 4.65
N MET A 65 12.52 -11.43 4.70
CA MET A 65 11.06 -11.49 4.70
C MET A 65 10.43 -10.89 5.96
N GLU A 66 11.12 -10.92 7.09
CA GLU A 66 10.62 -10.37 8.36
C GLU A 66 10.57 -8.84 8.29
N CYS A 67 11.61 -8.22 7.73
CA CYS A 67 11.66 -6.80 7.45
C CYS A 67 10.59 -6.36 6.45
N LEU A 68 10.37 -7.13 5.38
CA LEU A 68 9.29 -6.85 4.42
C LEU A 68 7.91 -6.91 5.10
N ALA A 69 7.68 -7.91 5.96
CA ALA A 69 6.46 -8.01 6.76
C ALA A 69 6.32 -6.83 7.72
N MET A 70 7.40 -6.40 8.38
CA MET A 70 7.40 -5.23 9.25
C MET A 70 7.08 -3.93 8.51
N ILE A 71 7.61 -3.74 7.30
CA ILE A 71 7.27 -2.58 6.45
C ILE A 71 5.77 -2.60 6.13
N GLY A 72 5.24 -3.73 5.67
CA GLY A 72 3.83 -3.86 5.34
C GLY A 72 2.92 -3.64 6.55
N GLY A 73 3.21 -4.28 7.68
CA GLY A 73 2.46 -4.14 8.92
C GLY A 73 2.52 -2.71 9.48
N THR A 74 3.69 -2.08 9.45
CA THR A 74 3.85 -0.68 9.90
C THR A 74 3.06 0.28 9.02
N LEU A 75 3.10 0.10 7.69
CA LEU A 75 2.31 0.91 6.77
C LEU A 75 0.81 0.72 7.04
N ALA A 76 0.35 -0.52 7.17
CA ALA A 76 -1.04 -0.83 7.46
C ALA A 76 -1.50 -0.17 8.78
N TYR A 77 -0.70 -0.29 9.84
CA TYR A 77 -0.98 0.34 11.13
C TYR A 77 -1.06 1.87 11.02
N ARG A 78 -0.17 2.50 10.25
CA ARG A 78 -0.18 3.97 10.08
C ARG A 78 -1.37 4.48 9.27
N LEU A 79 -1.91 3.66 8.38
CA LEU A 79 -3.07 3.96 7.54
C LEU A 79 -4.40 3.83 8.29
N GLN A 80 -4.43 3.11 9.43
CA GLN A 80 -5.62 3.05 10.28
C GLN A 80 -5.92 4.44 10.88
N GLU A 81 -7.20 4.83 10.87
CA GLU A 81 -7.66 5.96 11.70
C GLU A 81 -7.63 5.52 13.17
N LYS A 82 -7.30 6.46 14.08
CA LYS A 82 -7.57 6.29 15.51
C LYS A 82 -9.00 6.72 15.81
#